data_AF-A0A5E4KIV6-F1
#
_entry.id   AF-A0A5E4KIV6-F1
#
_cell.length_a   1.000
_cell.length_b   1.000
_cell.length_c   1.000
_cell.angle_alpha   90.00
_cell.angle_beta   90.00
_cell.angle_gamma   90.00
#
_symmetry.space_group_name_H-M   'P 1'
#
loop_
_entity.id
_entity.type
_entity.pdbx_description
1 polymer ?
#
loop_
_entity_poly.entity_id
_entity_poly.type
_entity_poly.pdbx_seq_one_letter_code
_entity_poly.pdbx_strand_id
1 'polypeptide(L)' 'MLDLIKVEEFDNKVIIPKEDFEKIIADVESLMETVEILSDNELVEQIKESERNIKEGKIKEIKSKKDIDALFV' A
#
# COMPACT_ATOMS: atom_id res chain seq x y z
N MET A 1 13.04 -10.94 -3.27
CA MET A 1 12.60 -12.30 -3.63
C MET A 1 11.76 -12.16 -4.88
N LEU A 2 11.91 -13.04 -5.87
CA LEU A 2 10.98 -13.12 -6.99
C LEU A 2 9.96 -14.20 -6.61
N ASP A 3 8.71 -13.80 -6.40
CA ASP A 3 7.62 -14.75 -6.18
C ASP A 3 7.26 -15.39 -7.53
N LEU A 4 7.43 -16.71 -7.60
CA LEU A 4 7.17 -17.50 -8.79
C LEU A 4 5.75 -18.06 -8.71
N ILE A 5 4.92 -17.70 -9.68
CA ILE A 5 3.59 -18.28 -9.85
C ILE A 5 3.74 -19.61 -10.58
N LYS A 6 3.25 -20.71 -9.99
CA LYS A 6 3.25 -22.00 -10.66
C LYS A 6 2.09 -22.05 -11.65
N VAL A 7 2.39 -22.28 -12.92
CA VAL A 7 1.38 -22.43 -13.97
C VAL A 7 1.56 -23.78 -14.63
N GLU A 8 0.49 -24.57 -14.71
CA GLU A 8 0.49 -25.87 -15.39
C GLU A 8 -0.52 -25.88 -16.54
N GLU A 9 -0.15 -26.50 -17.65
CA GLU A 9 -1.07 -26.74 -18.76
C GLU A 9 -1.59 -28.18 -18.69
N PHE A 10 -2.90 -28.34 -18.66
CA PHE A 10 -3.57 -29.65 -18.67
C PHE A 10 -4.80 -29.58 -19.57
N ASP A 11 -4.89 -30.47 -20.57
CA ASP A 11 -6.07 -30.57 -21.46
C ASP A 11 -6.42 -29.22 -22.14
N ASN A 12 -5.42 -28.55 -22.73
CA ASN A 12 -5.52 -27.20 -23.32
C ASN A 12 -6.08 -26.13 -22.36
N LYS A 13 -5.97 -26.33 -21.04
CA LYS A 13 -6.36 -25.37 -20.01
C LYS A 13 -5.14 -24.99 -19.19
N VAL A 14 -5.08 -23.70 -18.85
CA VAL A 14 -4.09 -23.16 -17.92
C VAL A 14 -4.66 -23.28 -16.51
N ILE A 15 -3.96 -23.99 -15.64
CA ILE A 15 -4.32 -24.19 -14.23
C ILE A 15 -3.33 -23.40 -13.37
N ILE A 16 -3.87 -22.56 -12.50
CA ILE A 16 -3.13 -21.80 -11.51
C ILE A 16 -3.62 -22.26 -10.13
N PRO A 17 -2.70 -22.54 -9.18
CA PRO A 17 -3.09 -22.78 -7.79
C PRO A 17 -3.91 -21.62 -7.24
N LYS A 18 -4.95 -21.92 -6.48
CA LYS A 18 -5.82 -20.89 -5.87
C LYS A 18 -5.04 -19.86 -5.08
N GLU A 19 -4.06 -20.30 -4.30
CA GLU A 19 -3.21 -19.44 -3.48
C GLU A 19 -2.40 -18.44 -4.31
N ASP A 20 -1.88 -18.87 -5.46
CA ASP A 20 -1.14 -17.97 -6.36
C ASP A 20 -2.08 -17.01 -7.07
N PHE A 21 -3.30 -17.43 -7.40
CA PHE A 21 -4.33 -16.53 -7.93
C PHE A 21 -4.76 -15.47 -6.90
N GLU A 22 -4.92 -15.85 -5.62
CA GLU A 22 -5.25 -14.92 -4.54
C GLU A 22 -4.14 -13.89 -4.32
N LYS A 23 -2.86 -14.28 -4.44
CA LYS A 23 -1.74 -13.32 -4.43
C LYS A 23 -1.83 -12.32 -5.59
N ILE A 24 -2.12 -12.78 -6.80
CA ILE A 24 -2.29 -11.89 -7.96
C ILE A 24 -3.39 -10.86 -7.70
N ILE A 25 -4.51 -11.28 -7.12
CA ILE A 25 -5.60 -10.36 -6.77
C ILE A 25 -5.11 -9.30 -5.77
N ALA A 26 -4.42 -9.72 -4.69
CA ALA A 26 -3.90 -8.79 -3.70
C ALA A 26 -2.87 -7.80 -4.30
N ASP A 27 -1.99 -8.27 -5.18
CA ASP A 27 -1.02 -7.41 -5.87
C ASP A 27 -1.71 -6.39 -6.78
N VAL A 28 -2.76 -6.81 -7.51
CA VAL A 28 -3.55 -5.91 -8.37
C VAL A 28 -4.28 -4.87 -7.53
N GLU A 29 -4.88 -5.26 -6.40
CA GLU A 29 -5.54 -4.32 -5.48
C GLU A 29 -4.55 -3.29 -4.93
N SER A 30 -3.35 -3.72 -4.51
CA SER A 30 -2.31 -2.81 -4.03
C SER A 30 -1.81 -1.84 -5.10
N LEU A 31 -1.68 -2.32 -6.35
CA LEU A 31 -1.34 -1.47 -7.48
C LEU A 31 -2.44 -0.45 -7.78
N MET A 32 -3.70 -0.86 -7.73
CA MET A 32 -4.84 0.05 -7.91
C MET A 32 -4.86 1.14 -6.84
N GLU A 33 -4.69 0.79 -5.57
CA GLU A 33 -4.59 1.75 -4.46
C GLU A 33 -3.43 2.74 -4.68
N THR A 34 -2.27 2.24 -5.13
CA THR A 34 -1.12 3.10 -5.45
C THR A 34 -1.45 4.09 -6.57
N VAL A 35 -2.14 3.65 -7.63
CA VAL A 35 -2.57 4.52 -8.73
C VAL A 35 -3.57 5.57 -8.26
N GLU A 36 -4.51 5.20 -7.39
CA GLU A 36 -5.47 6.13 -6.80
C GLU A 36 -4.75 7.22 -6.00
N ILE A 37 -3.79 6.85 -5.15
CA ILE A 37 -2.95 7.82 -4.41
C ILE A 37 -2.20 8.73 -5.39
N LEU A 38 -1.56 8.17 -6.41
CA LEU A 38 -0.80 8.94 -7.41
C LEU A 38 -1.66 9.87 -8.27
N SER A 39 -2.96 9.59 -8.38
CA SER A 39 -3.90 10.46 -9.11
C SER A 39 -4.22 11.76 -8.36
N ASP A 40 -4.00 11.79 -7.05
CA ASP A 40 -4.20 12.97 -6.20
C ASP A 40 -2.85 13.64 -5.88
N ASN A 41 -2.58 14.75 -6.58
CA ASN A 41 -1.34 15.50 -6.40
C ASN A 41 -1.19 16.09 -4.99
N GLU A 42 -2.29 16.48 -4.33
CA GLU A 42 -2.22 17.04 -2.97
C GLU A 42 -1.80 15.96 -1.98
N LEU A 43 -2.44 14.79 -2.07
CA LEU A 43 -2.10 13.64 -1.23
C LEU A 43 -0.64 13.20 -1.44
N VAL A 44 -0.17 13.16 -2.69
CA VAL A 44 1.23 12.82 -2.99
C VAL A 44 2.21 13.79 -2.34
N GLU A 45 1.94 15.10 -2.38
CA GLU A 45 2.82 16.09 -1.74
C GLU A 45 2.78 15.98 -0.20
N GLN A 46 1.60 15.73 0.39
CA GLN A 46 1.47 15.47 1.83
C GLN A 46 2.26 14.22 2.28
N ILE A 47 2.25 13.16 1.48
CA ILE A 47 3.04 11.93 1.74
C ILE A 47 4.54 12.27 1.70
N LYS A 48 5.00 12.97 0.66
CA LYS A 48 6.42 13.37 0.53
C LYS A 48 6.89 14.26 1.69
N GLU A 49 6.07 15.21 2.12
CA GLU A 49 6.37 16.04 3.28
C GLU A 49 6.42 15.21 4.55
N SER A 50 5.45 14.31 4.75
CA SER A 50 5.40 13.42 5.90
C SER A 50 6.64 12.52 5.99
N GLU A 51 7.07 11.92 4.88
CA GLU A 51 8.31 11.13 4.82
C GLU A 51 9.53 11.95 5.23
N ARG A 52 9.62 13.19 4.76
CA ARG A 52 10.72 14.11 5.10
C ARG A 52 10.72 14.43 6.59
N ASN A 53 9.56 14.74 7.15
CA ASN A 53 9.40 15.02 8.58
C ASN A 53 9.81 13.82 9.43
N ILE A 54 9.45 12.60 9.03
CA ILE A 54 9.86 11.36 9.71
C ILE A 54 11.39 11.19 9.64
N LYS A 55 11.99 11.34 8.45
CA LYS A 55 13.45 11.23 8.24
C LYS A 55 14.24 12.27 9.04
N GLU A 56 13.69 13.46 9.21
CA GLU A 56 14.29 14.56 10.00
C GLU A 56 13.98 14.47 11.51
N GLY A 57 13.21 13.46 11.95
CA GLY A 57 12.83 13.30 13.35
C GLY A 57 11.79 14.32 13.84
N LYS A 58 11.12 15.04 12.94
CA LYS A 58 10.01 15.96 13.22
C LYS A 58 8.71 15.18 13.46
N ILE A 59 8.74 14.26 14.42
CA ILE A 59 7.62 13.41 14.80
C ILE A 59 7.03 13.88 16.14
N LYS A 60 5.70 13.81 16.27
CA LYS A 60 5.00 14.09 17.52
C LYS A 60 4.36 12.81 18.04
N GLU A 61 4.79 12.37 19.21
CA GLU A 61 4.19 11.22 19.89
C GLU A 61 2.84 11.62 20.51
N ILE A 62 1.79 10.86 20.22
CA ILE A 62 0.46 11.06 20.81
C ILE A 62 0.34 10.16 22.04
N LYS A 63 0.22 10.75 23.24
CA LYS A 63 0.17 10.02 24.53
C LYS A 63 -1.19 10.02 25.17
N SER A 64 -2.05 10.96 24.77
CA SER A 64 -3.33 11.18 25.41
C SER A 64 -4.37 11.67 24.42
N LYS A 65 -5.64 11.55 24.83
CA LYS A 65 -6.77 12.11 24.08
C LYS A 65 -6.60 13.61 23.82
N LYS A 66 -6.04 14.36 24.78
CA LYS A 66 -5.79 15.80 24.63
C LYS A 66 -4.85 16.12 23.47
N ASP A 67 -3.90 15.24 23.19
CA ASP A 67 -2.95 15.42 22.09
C ASP A 67 -3.63 15.26 20.73
N ILE A 68 -4.67 14.41 20.65
CA ILE A 68 -5.51 14.23 19.46
C ILE A 68 -6.44 15.43 19.30
N ASP A 69 -7.12 15.82 20.38
CA ASP A 69 -8.07 16.94 20.35
C ASP A 69 -7.39 18.23 19.84
N ALA A 70 -6.11 18.43 20.16
CA ALA A 70 -5.31 19.58 19.72
C ALA A 70 -4.94 19.60 18.22
N LEU A 71 -5.20 18.52 17.45
CA LEU A 71 -4.91 18.47 16.00
C LEU A 71 -6.08 18.97 15.13
N PHE A 72 -7.27 19.13 15.72
CA PHE A 72 -8.51 19.49 15.01
C PHE A 72 -9.08 20.85 15.44
N VAL A 73 -8.27 21.71 16.08
CA VAL A 73 -8.65 23.05 16.58
C VAL A 73 -8.06 24.16 15.75
#